data_AF-A0A937YD75-F1
#
_entry.id   AF-A0A937YD75-F1
#
_cell.length_a   1.000
_cell.length_b   1.000
_cell.length_c   1.000
_cell.angle_alpha   90.00
_cell.angle_beta   90.00
_cell.angle_gamma   90.00
#
_symmetry.space_group_name_H-M   'P 1'
#
loop_
_entity.id
_entity.type
_entity.pdbx_description
1 polymer ?
#
loop_
_entity_poly.entity_id
_entity_poly.type
_entity_poly.pdbx_seq_one_letter_code
_entity_poly.pdbx_strand_id
1 'polypeptide(L)'
;MSAAPVNAAKTGKRDEPELTFFDSPSVDRLAQMVWVMASELHVLRDRVRCLEFMLANQGQLDLNALDRFQPDEAQAKLLAGERDAFVAHLLEVIDGRAKSTSGRFPSDSPKETRS
;
A
#
# COMPACT_ATOMS: atom_id res chain seq x y z
N MET A 1 -47.15 6.32 -18.42
CA MET A 1 -46.57 6.49 -17.07
C MET A 1 -45.74 5.25 -16.77
N SER A 2 -44.41 5.40 -16.79
CA SER A 2 -43.44 4.33 -16.58
C SER A 2 -43.16 4.22 -15.08
N ALA A 3 -43.39 3.05 -14.49
CA ALA A 3 -42.91 2.73 -13.15
C ALA A 3 -41.56 2.02 -13.31
N ALA A 4 -40.50 2.69 -12.87
CA ALA A 4 -39.12 2.21 -12.93
C ALA A 4 -38.93 0.93 -12.09
N PRO A 5 -38.05 0.01 -12.51
CA PRO A 5 -37.78 -1.20 -11.75
C PRO A 5 -37.07 -0.88 -10.43
N VAL A 6 -37.47 -1.63 -9.40
CA VAL A 6 -36.89 -1.67 -8.05
C VAL A 6 -35.36 -1.75 -8.15
N ASN A 7 -34.69 -0.77 -7.52
CA ASN A 7 -33.26 -0.76 -7.30
C ASN A 7 -32.85 -2.08 -6.64
N ALA A 8 -32.07 -2.89 -7.34
CA ALA A 8 -31.40 -4.04 -6.77
C ALA A 8 -30.46 -3.53 -5.67
N ALA A 9 -30.82 -3.82 -4.43
CA ALA A 9 -30.01 -3.54 -3.27
C ALA A 9 -28.59 -4.08 -3.53
N LYS A 10 -27.61 -3.18 -3.43
CA LYS A 10 -26.18 -3.47 -3.52
C LYS A 10 -25.88 -4.55 -2.48
N THR A 11 -25.78 -5.80 -2.92
CA THR A 11 -25.62 -6.94 -2.03
C THR A 11 -24.31 -6.75 -1.29
N GLY A 12 -24.35 -6.73 0.04
CA GLY A 12 -23.15 -6.68 0.88
C GLY A 12 -22.14 -7.70 0.40
N LYS A 13 -20.84 -7.35 0.46
CA LYS A 13 -19.74 -8.30 0.22
C LYS A 13 -20.10 -9.60 0.94
N ARG A 14 -20.23 -10.68 0.17
CA ARG A 14 -20.43 -12.01 0.75
C ARG A 14 -19.23 -12.26 1.66
N ASP A 15 -19.47 -12.77 2.87
CA ASP A 15 -18.46 -13.42 3.70
C ASP A 15 -18.01 -14.69 2.96
N GLU A 16 -17.34 -14.52 1.83
CA GLU A 16 -16.67 -15.60 1.13
C GLU A 16 -15.48 -16.02 1.99
N PRO A 17 -15.28 -17.33 2.21
CA PRO A 17 -14.22 -17.81 3.07
C PRO A 17 -12.86 -17.32 2.55
N GLU A 18 -11.99 -16.89 3.47
CA GLU A 18 -10.61 -16.51 3.15
C GLU A 18 -9.95 -17.67 2.37
N LEU A 19 -9.32 -17.37 1.23
CA LEU A 19 -8.58 -18.37 0.46
C LEU A 19 -7.52 -18.99 1.37
N THR A 20 -7.67 -20.30 1.62
CA THR A 20 -6.84 -21.06 2.54
C THR A 20 -5.83 -21.86 1.74
N PHE A 21 -4.54 -21.61 1.93
CA PHE A 21 -3.44 -22.29 1.22
C PHE A 21 -2.52 -23.04 2.19
N PHE A 22 -2.48 -22.65 3.46
CA PHE A 22 -1.61 -23.20 4.50
C PHE A 22 -2.42 -23.67 5.73
N ASP A 23 -1.84 -24.58 6.51
CA ASP A 23 -2.51 -25.13 7.71
C ASP A 23 -2.73 -24.09 8.82
N SER A 24 -2.01 -22.97 8.77
CA SER A 24 -2.11 -21.89 9.74
C SER A 24 -2.80 -20.67 9.13
N PRO A 25 -3.97 -20.25 9.66
CA PRO A 25 -4.68 -19.06 9.18
C PRO A 25 -3.84 -17.78 9.23
N SER A 26 -2.90 -17.66 10.18
CA SER A 26 -1.98 -16.52 10.26
C SER A 26 -0.96 -16.50 9.11
N VAL A 27 -0.51 -17.68 8.65
CA VAL A 27 0.43 -17.79 7.52
C VAL A 27 -0.27 -17.46 6.21
N ASP A 28 -1.52 -17.91 6.04
CA ASP A 28 -2.34 -17.55 4.88
C ASP A 28 -2.57 -16.05 4.77
N ARG A 29 -2.92 -15.38 5.88
CA ARG A 29 -3.09 -13.92 5.87
C ARG A 29 -1.78 -13.19 5.55
N LEU A 30 -0.66 -13.65 6.09
CA LEU A 30 0.65 -13.10 5.74
C LEU A 30 0.95 -13.27 4.24
N ALA A 31 0.69 -14.45 3.67
CA ALA A 31 0.87 -14.71 2.25
C ALA A 31 -0.03 -13.81 1.38
N GLN A 32 -1.30 -13.63 1.77
CA GLN A 32 -2.21 -12.71 1.11
C GLN A 32 -1.70 -11.26 1.15
N MET A 33 -1.19 -10.79 2.30
CA MET A 33 -0.57 -9.46 2.41
C MET A 33 0.65 -9.32 1.50
N VAL A 34 1.52 -10.34 1.45
CA VAL A 34 2.69 -10.37 0.56
C VAL A 34 2.27 -10.28 -0.91
N TRP A 35 1.20 -10.98 -1.31
CA TRP A 35 0.69 -10.89 -2.68
C TRP A 35 0.13 -9.50 -3.02
N VAL A 36 -0.62 -8.88 -2.10
CA VAL A 36 -1.09 -7.50 -2.29
C VAL A 36 0.12 -6.57 -2.46
N MET A 37 1.12 -6.66 -1.58
CA MET A 37 2.35 -5.86 -1.71
C MET A 37 3.09 -6.12 -3.02
N ALA A 38 3.17 -7.38 -3.48
CA ALA A 38 3.81 -7.73 -4.75
C ALA A 38 3.07 -7.10 -5.94
N SER A 39 1.73 -7.07 -5.90
CA SER A 39 0.92 -6.41 -6.94
C SER A 39 1.13 -4.90 -6.97
N GLU A 40 1.13 -4.24 -5.82
CA GLU A 40 1.42 -2.80 -5.69
C GLU A 40 2.83 -2.47 -6.19
N LEU A 41 3.82 -3.31 -5.84
CA LEU A 41 5.19 -3.16 -6.30
C LEU A 41 5.31 -3.33 -7.83
N HIS A 42 4.55 -4.24 -8.42
CA HIS A 42 4.51 -4.40 -9.88
C HIS A 42 3.92 -3.16 -10.56
N VAL A 43 2.80 -2.64 -10.05
CA VAL A 43 2.20 -1.39 -10.56
C VAL A 43 3.17 -0.22 -10.44
N LEU A 44 3.92 -0.11 -9.33
CA LEU A 44 4.93 0.93 -9.17
C LEU A 44 6.04 0.81 -10.23
N ARG A 45 6.54 -0.41 -10.48
CA ARG A 45 7.55 -0.67 -11.52
C ARG A 45 7.04 -0.29 -12.90
N ASP A 46 5.80 -0.65 -13.24
CA ASP A 46 5.19 -0.28 -14.51
C ASP A 46 5.07 1.23 -14.66
N ARG A 47 4.68 1.93 -13.60
CA ARG A 47 4.63 3.41 -13.61
C ARG A 47 6.00 4.03 -13.83
N VAL A 48 7.05 3.53 -13.18
CA VAL A 48 8.42 4.00 -13.40
C VAL A 48 8.83 3.77 -14.86
N ARG A 49 8.53 2.59 -15.42
CA ARG A 49 8.85 2.28 -16.83
C ARG A 49 8.10 3.17 -17.81
N CYS A 50 6.82 3.48 -17.54
CA CYS A 50 6.06 4.45 -18.32
C CYS A 50 6.69 5.85 -18.27
N LEU A 51 7.17 6.29 -17.10
CA LEU A 51 7.88 7.58 -16.97
C LEU A 51 9.17 7.59 -17.80
N GLU A 52 9.94 6.51 -17.77
CA GLU A 52 11.14 6.37 -18.61
C GLU A 52 10.82 6.50 -20.10
N PHE A 53 9.77 5.80 -20.59
CA PHE A 53 9.33 5.92 -21.98
C PHE A 53 8.88 7.34 -22.33
N MET A 54 8.16 8.01 -21.43
CA MET A 54 7.72 9.39 -21.66
C MET A 54 8.91 10.36 -21.77
N LEU A 55 9.89 10.24 -20.88
CA LEU A 55 11.09 11.08 -20.89
C LEU A 55 11.99 10.78 -22.11
N ALA A 56 12.11 9.52 -22.48
CA ALA A 56 12.87 9.12 -23.68
C ALA A 56 12.22 9.64 -24.96
N ASN A 57 10.89 9.55 -25.08
CA ASN A 57 10.16 10.11 -26.22
C ASN A 57 10.32 11.63 -26.34
N GLN A 58 10.55 12.33 -25.23
CA GLN A 58 10.85 13.77 -25.19
C GLN A 58 12.35 14.08 -25.40
N GLY A 59 13.19 13.06 -25.59
CA GLY A 59 14.64 13.20 -25.73
C GLY A 59 15.37 13.61 -24.44
N GLN A 60 14.71 13.51 -23.27
CA GLN A 60 15.25 13.92 -21.97
C GLN A 60 16.04 12.81 -21.26
N LEU A 61 15.86 11.55 -21.69
CA LEU A 61 16.47 10.39 -21.05
C LEU A 61 16.80 9.33 -22.11
N ASP A 62 18.02 8.79 -22.11
CA ASP A 62 18.32 7.53 -22.80
C ASP A 62 17.83 6.38 -21.91
N LEU A 63 17.02 5.46 -22.46
CA LEU A 63 16.50 4.30 -21.71
C LEU A 63 17.62 3.43 -21.11
N ASN A 64 18.81 3.44 -21.72
CA ASN A 64 19.97 2.70 -21.19
C ASN A 64 20.79 3.53 -20.18
N ALA A 65 20.46 4.80 -19.96
CA ALA A 65 21.17 5.64 -19.01
C ALA A 65 20.97 5.16 -17.57
N LEU A 66 19.77 4.70 -17.23
CA LEU A 66 19.49 4.19 -15.89
C LEU A 66 20.26 2.90 -15.59
N ASP A 67 20.35 1.98 -16.55
CA ASP A 67 21.09 0.71 -16.39
C ASP A 67 22.61 0.94 -16.21
N ARG A 68 23.13 2.05 -16.75
CA ARG A 68 24.53 2.46 -16.62
C ARG A 68 24.77 3.47 -15.51
N PHE A 69 23.70 3.90 -14.83
CA PHE A 69 23.80 4.94 -13.82
C PHE A 69 24.66 4.46 -12.66
N GLN A 70 25.74 5.18 -12.39
CA GLN A 70 26.55 5.02 -11.20
C GLN A 70 26.40 6.28 -10.36
N PRO A 71 25.82 6.19 -9.16
CA PRO A 71 25.74 7.34 -8.26
C PRO A 71 27.13 7.85 -7.94
N ASP A 72 27.30 9.18 -7.94
CA ASP A 72 28.49 9.78 -7.34
C ASP A 72 28.50 9.61 -5.81
N GLU A 73 29.57 10.04 -5.15
CA GLU A 73 29.71 9.89 -3.69
C GLU A 73 28.57 10.57 -2.90
N ALA A 74 28.12 11.74 -3.34
CA ALA A 74 27.05 12.48 -2.67
C ALA A 74 25.69 11.79 -2.85
N GLN A 75 25.40 11.34 -4.08
CA GLN A 75 24.19 10.59 -4.41
C GLN A 75 24.16 9.23 -3.70
N ALA A 76 25.28 8.50 -3.67
CA ALA A 76 25.38 7.23 -2.97
C ALA A 76 25.12 7.40 -1.46
N LYS A 77 25.67 8.45 -0.85
CA LYS A 77 25.44 8.78 0.56
C LYS A 77 23.97 9.13 0.84
N LEU A 78 23.34 9.90 -0.05
CA LEU A 78 21.91 10.22 0.06
C LEU A 78 21.06 8.93 0.00
N LEU A 79 21.26 8.11 -1.03
CA LEU A 79 20.53 6.85 -1.21
C LEU A 79 20.74 5.86 -0.05
N ALA A 80 21.95 5.83 0.53
CA ALA A 80 22.22 5.03 1.72
C ALA A 80 21.44 5.53 2.94
N GLY A 81 21.43 6.85 3.19
CA GLY A 81 20.68 7.44 4.30
C GLY A 81 19.17 7.22 4.17
N GLU A 82 18.61 7.33 2.96
CA GLU A 82 17.19 7.02 2.70
C GLU A 82 16.87 5.55 2.97
N ARG A 83 17.77 4.64 2.57
CA ARG A 83 17.62 3.20 2.83
C ARG A 83 17.67 2.90 4.32
N ASP A 84 18.61 3.48 5.05
CA ASP A 84 18.76 3.29 6.50
C ASP A 84 17.53 3.81 7.24
N ALA A 85 17.01 4.99 6.87
CA ALA A 85 15.78 5.55 7.44
C ALA A 85 14.55 4.65 7.17
N PHE A 86 14.44 4.12 5.96
CA PHE A 86 13.38 3.18 5.61
C PHE A 86 13.47 1.88 6.42
N VAL A 87 14.66 1.30 6.55
CA VAL A 87 14.88 0.08 7.35
C VAL A 87 14.59 0.34 8.82
N ALA A 88 15.03 1.46 9.38
CA ALA A 88 14.74 1.82 10.77
C ALA A 88 13.22 1.90 11.01
N HIS A 89 12.50 2.60 10.12
CA HIS A 89 11.03 2.70 10.21
C HIS A 89 10.34 1.33 10.09
N LEU A 90 10.83 0.46 9.20
CA LEU A 90 10.31 -0.89 9.03
C LEU A 90 10.50 -1.74 10.31
N LEU A 91 11.68 -1.64 10.94
CA LEU A 91 12.01 -2.40 12.14
C LEU A 91 11.28 -1.88 13.40
N GLU A 92 10.92 -0.60 13.47
CA GLU A 92 10.10 -0.06 14.58
C GLU A 92 8.77 -0.80 14.75
N VAL A 93 8.20 -1.28 13.65
CA VAL A 93 6.95 -2.07 13.65
C VAL A 93 7.16 -3.46 14.27
N ILE A 94 8.35 -4.05 14.09
CA ILE A 94 8.71 -5.39 14.56
C ILE A 94 9.12 -5.38 16.04
N ASP A 95 9.76 -4.30 16.50
CA ASP A 95 10.19 -4.11 17.89
C ASP A 95 9.03 -3.99 18.91
N GLY A 96 7.78 -4.17 18.48
CA GLY A 96 6.61 -4.24 19.36
C GLY A 96 6.25 -2.90 20.03
N ARG A 97 6.97 -1.82 19.70
CA ARG A 97 6.56 -0.44 20.03
C ARG A 97 5.62 0.11 18.98
N ALA A 98 4.65 -0.71 18.56
CA ALA A 98 3.42 -0.18 18.00
C ALA A 98 2.88 0.79 19.06
N LYS A 99 3.16 2.10 18.89
CA LYS A 99 2.40 3.13 19.55
C LYS A 99 1.01 2.91 19.03
N SER A 100 0.23 2.16 19.79
CA SER A 100 -1.17 1.93 19.51
C SER A 100 -1.80 3.31 19.52
N THR A 101 -1.94 3.91 18.34
CA THR A 101 -2.87 5.03 18.12
C THR A 101 -4.27 4.42 18.11
N SER A 102 -4.60 3.71 19.20
CA SER A 102 -5.94 3.27 19.52
C SER A 102 -6.37 4.12 20.69
N GLY A 103 -7.09 5.20 20.38
CA GLY A 103 -7.94 5.87 21.37
C GLY A 103 -7.72 7.36 21.52
N ARG A 104 -8.31 8.14 20.62
CA ARG A 104 -9.23 9.22 21.01
C ARG A 104 -10.04 9.67 19.78
N PHE A 105 -11.14 8.97 19.50
CA PHE A 105 -12.29 9.64 18.91
C PHE A 105 -13.08 10.24 20.09
N PRO A 106 -13.39 11.54 20.10
CA PRO A 106 -14.32 12.11 21.09
C PRO A 106 -15.68 11.44 20.90
N SER A 107 -16.15 10.71 21.89
CA SER A 107 -17.52 10.19 21.91
C SER A 107 -18.47 11.30 22.33
N ASP A 108 -18.88 12.14 21.40
CA ASP A 108 -20.08 12.97 21.61
C ASP A 108 -21.30 12.09 21.38
N SER A 109 -21.72 11.39 22.44
CA SER A 109 -23.07 10.85 22.54
C SER A 109 -23.87 11.76 23.47
N PRO A 110 -24.99 12.35 23.01
CA PRO A 110 -25.85 13.17 23.87
C PRO A 110 -26.46 12.30 24.98
N LYS A 111 -26.42 12.80 26.23
CA LYS A 111 -27.17 12.19 27.32
C LYS A 111 -28.66 12.52 27.12
N GLU A 112 -29.46 11.55 26.69
CA GLU A 112 -30.91 11.65 26.79
C GLU A 112 -31.31 11.71 28.26
N THR A 113 -31.70 12.90 28.70
CA THR A 113 -32.42 13.13 29.95
C THR A 113 -33.83 12.59 29.81
N ARG A 114 -34.11 11.49 30.52
CA ARG A 114 -35.44 10.94 30.70
C ARG A 114 -36.26 11.89 31.58
N SER A 115 -37.36 12.41 31.03
CA SER A 115 -38.46 13.04 31.78
C SER A 115 -39.70 12.15 31.68
#